data_AF-A0A416XPU9-F1
#
_entry.id   AF-A0A416XPU9-F1
#
_cell.length_a   1.000
_cell.length_b   1.000
_cell.length_c   1.000
_cell.angle_alpha   90.00
_cell.angle_beta   90.00
_cell.angle_gamma   90.00
#
_symmetry.space_group_name_H-M   'P 1'
#
loop_
_entity.id
_entity.type
_entity.pdbx_description
1 polymer ?
#
loop_
_entity_poly.entity_id
_entity_poly.type
_entity_poly.pdbx_seq_one_letter_code
_entity_poly.pdbx_strand_id
1 'polypeptide(L)'
;MNEAENTLTLPKEISSEVFFKEEARRIREAFNSKSNELDLEYLRHQLKCMKSLATSLELPWDRFIPILFRSLTLYMQQPDININKRKMAQLTAQLIDCITYLSQNGREINALAVYFDHQINDLDNLLAKKEEQQVSS
;
A
#
# COMPACT_ATOMS: atom_id res chain seq x y z
N MET A 1 -6.83 37.60 -30.60
CA MET A 1 -7.45 36.82 -29.52
C MET A 1 -7.73 35.44 -30.08
N ASN A 2 -6.89 34.47 -29.73
CA ASN A 2 -7.10 33.02 -29.71
C ASN A 2 -5.75 32.39 -29.27
N GLU A 3 -5.34 32.71 -28.03
CA GLU A 3 -4.17 32.11 -27.35
C GLU A 3 -4.55 30.82 -26.58
N ALA A 4 -5.68 30.19 -26.92
CA ALA A 4 -6.28 29.13 -26.10
C ALA A 4 -6.42 27.77 -26.83
N GLU A 5 -5.68 27.53 -27.91
CA GLU A 5 -5.69 26.24 -28.64
C GLU A 5 -4.37 25.45 -28.57
N ASN A 6 -3.46 25.83 -27.66
CA ASN A 6 -2.19 25.12 -27.48
C ASN A 6 -2.09 24.42 -26.12
N THR A 7 -3.19 23.78 -25.69
CA THR A 7 -3.13 22.75 -24.64
C THR A 7 -2.42 21.51 -25.20
N LEU A 8 -1.10 21.60 -25.19
CA LEU A 8 -0.08 20.55 -25.29
C LEU A 8 -0.64 19.12 -25.15
N THR A 9 -0.85 18.46 -26.28
CA THR A 9 -0.87 16.99 -26.32
C THR A 9 0.56 16.49 -26.10
N LEU A 10 0.98 16.42 -24.84
CA LEU A 10 2.24 15.77 -24.48
C LEU A 10 2.21 14.31 -24.97
N PRO A 11 3.32 13.78 -25.50
CA PRO A 11 3.46 12.35 -25.76
C PRO A 11 3.05 11.54 -24.52
N LYS A 12 2.28 10.47 -24.72
CA LYS A 12 1.69 9.65 -23.64
C LYS A 12 2.73 9.21 -22.58
N GLU A 13 3.97 8.96 -23.01
CA GLU A 13 5.10 8.60 -22.14
C GLU A 13 5.56 9.75 -21.23
N ILE A 14 5.69 10.97 -21.77
CA ILE A 14 6.04 12.16 -20.99
C ILE A 14 4.91 12.49 -20.00
N SER A 15 3.65 12.30 -20.41
CA SER A 15 2.50 12.46 -19.51
C SER A 15 2.48 11.43 -18.37
N SER A 16 2.90 10.18 -18.61
CA SER A 16 2.99 9.16 -17.56
C SER A 16 4.14 9.41 -16.58
N GLU A 17 5.29 9.89 -17.06
CA GLU A 17 6.42 10.19 -16.18
C GLU A 17 6.11 11.34 -15.21
N VAL A 18 5.53 12.43 -15.73
CA VAL A 18 5.13 13.58 -14.90
C VAL A 18 4.13 13.14 -13.83
N PHE A 19 3.17 12.29 -14.20
CA PHE A 19 2.22 11.72 -13.25
C PHE A 19 2.91 10.94 -12.13
N PHE A 20 3.81 10.01 -12.46
CA PHE A 20 4.50 9.19 -11.44
C PHE A 20 5.44 10.00 -10.55
N LYS A 21 6.13 11.00 -11.09
CA LYS A 21 6.95 11.91 -10.27
C LYS A 21 6.10 12.72 -9.29
N GLU A 22 4.95 13.21 -9.75
CA GLU A 22 4.02 13.94 -8.90
C GLU A 22 3.42 13.05 -7.80
N GLU A 23 3.10 11.79 -8.11
CA GLU A 23 2.68 10.81 -7.10
C GLU A 23 3.80 10.51 -6.09
N ALA A 24 5.04 10.35 -6.54
CA ALA A 24 6.18 10.18 -5.64
C ALA A 24 6.31 11.36 -4.66
N ARG A 25 6.20 12.59 -5.17
CA ARG A 25 6.21 13.82 -4.37
C ARG A 25 5.11 13.83 -3.31
N ARG A 26 3.87 13.52 -3.71
CA ARG A 26 2.72 13.46 -2.78
C ARG A 26 2.91 12.44 -1.68
N ILE A 27 3.43 11.25 -1.99
CA ILE A 27 3.71 10.22 -0.98
C ILE A 27 4.81 10.70 -0.03
N ARG A 28 5.87 11.34 -0.51
CA ARG A 28 6.93 11.88 0.37
C ARG A 28 6.37 12.92 1.34
N GLU A 29 5.51 13.81 0.86
CA GLU A 29 4.86 14.84 1.67
C GLU A 29 3.92 14.24 2.72
N ALA A 30 3.10 13.27 2.33
CA ALA A 30 2.17 12.60 3.25
C ALA A 30 2.91 11.86 4.39
N PHE A 31 4.05 11.24 4.10
CA PHE A 31 4.81 10.44 5.06
C PHE A 31 6.04 11.15 5.64
N ASN A 32 6.28 12.42 5.31
CA ASN A 32 7.49 13.17 5.69
C ASN A 32 8.80 12.40 5.43
N SER A 33 8.86 11.71 4.29
CA SER A 33 9.99 10.84 3.93
C SER A 33 11.22 11.66 3.53
N LYS A 34 12.36 11.35 4.15
CA LYS A 34 13.67 11.97 3.84
C LYS A 34 14.55 11.08 2.94
N SER A 35 13.96 10.11 2.22
CA SER A 35 14.74 9.23 1.34
C SER A 35 15.41 10.05 0.23
N ASN A 36 16.69 9.76 -0.01
CA ASN A 36 17.48 10.35 -1.09
C ASN A 36 17.33 9.59 -2.42
N GLU A 37 16.47 8.58 -2.49
CA GLU A 37 16.17 7.85 -3.72
C GLU A 37 15.59 8.79 -4.79
N LEU A 38 15.82 8.46 -6.07
CA LEU A 38 15.15 9.11 -7.18
C LEU A 38 13.64 8.88 -7.10
N ASP A 39 12.83 9.81 -7.61
CA ASP A 39 11.37 9.79 -7.42
C ASP A 39 10.70 8.53 -7.94
N LEU A 40 11.11 8.03 -9.09
CA LEU A 40 10.51 6.84 -9.71
C LEU A 40 10.90 5.57 -8.93
N GLU A 41 12.17 5.42 -8.56
CA GLU A 41 12.67 4.32 -7.73
C GLU A 41 12.00 4.31 -6.36
N TYR A 42 11.87 5.48 -5.74
CA TYR A 42 11.18 5.65 -4.47
C TYR A 42 9.72 5.22 -4.58
N LEU A 43 9.00 5.73 -5.58
CA LEU A 43 7.60 5.36 -5.79
C LEU A 43 7.46 3.86 -6.05
N ARG A 44 8.33 3.28 -6.87
CA ARG A 44 8.35 1.84 -7.13
C ARG A 44 8.53 1.03 -5.85
N HIS A 45 9.46 1.44 -4.99
CA HIS A 45 9.67 0.82 -3.69
C HIS A 45 8.41 0.91 -2.83
N GLN A 46 7.82 2.10 -2.72
CA GLN A 46 6.60 2.33 -1.93
C GLN A 46 5.43 1.48 -2.44
N LEU A 47 5.21 1.43 -3.76
CA LEU A 47 4.16 0.61 -4.35
C LEU A 47 4.36 -0.88 -4.05
N LYS A 48 5.59 -1.39 -4.08
CA LYS A 48 5.90 -2.77 -3.68
C LYS A 48 5.57 -3.02 -2.21
N CYS A 49 5.93 -2.09 -1.32
CA CYS A 49 5.57 -2.17 0.10
C CYS A 49 4.04 -2.16 0.30
N MET A 50 3.33 -1.26 -0.38
CA MET A 50 1.87 -1.14 -0.29
C MET A 50 1.15 -2.39 -0.84
N LYS A 51 1.63 -2.95 -1.96
CA LYS A 51 1.14 -4.23 -2.50
C LYS A 51 1.37 -5.38 -1.51
N SER A 52 2.57 -5.48 -0.94
CA SER A 52 2.89 -6.50 0.06
C SER A 52 2.00 -6.38 1.29
N LEU A 53 1.70 -5.17 1.74
CA LEU A 53 0.78 -4.94 2.83
C LEU A 53 -0.64 -5.37 2.45
N ALA A 54 -1.17 -4.93 1.31
CA ALA A 54 -2.51 -5.26 0.87
C ALA A 54 -2.72 -6.78 0.74
N THR A 55 -1.76 -7.49 0.13
CA THR A 55 -1.80 -8.96 0.03
C THR A 55 -1.70 -9.67 1.38
N SER A 56 -0.90 -9.14 2.32
CA SER A 56 -0.87 -9.69 3.70
C SER A 56 -2.18 -9.47 4.46
N LEU A 57 -2.96 -8.46 4.09
CA LEU A 57 -4.27 -8.16 4.69
C LEU A 57 -5.40 -9.01 4.09
N GLU A 58 -5.17 -9.71 2.97
CA GLU A 58 -6.14 -10.61 2.32
C GLU A 58 -6.25 -11.99 3.02
N LEU A 59 -5.62 -12.15 4.19
CA LEU A 59 -5.78 -13.37 4.99
C LEU A 59 -7.28 -13.70 5.15
N PRO A 60 -7.68 -14.99 5.12
CA PRO A 60 -9.08 -15.40 5.30
C PRO A 60 -9.52 -15.17 6.75
N TRP A 61 -9.71 -13.91 7.11
CA TRP A 61 -9.97 -13.44 8.46
C TRP A 61 -11.23 -14.06 9.02
N ASP A 62 -12.28 -14.27 8.23
CA ASP A 62 -13.49 -14.99 8.66
C ASP A 62 -13.19 -16.38 9.26
N ARG A 63 -12.16 -17.05 8.76
CA ARG A 63 -11.73 -18.37 9.27
C ARG A 63 -10.81 -18.24 10.48
N PHE A 64 -9.98 -17.20 10.52
CA PHE A 64 -9.00 -17.00 11.59
C PHE A 64 -9.55 -16.28 12.82
N ILE A 65 -10.54 -15.39 12.68
CA ILE A 65 -11.19 -14.66 13.78
C ILE A 65 -11.66 -15.63 14.87
N PRO A 66 -12.41 -16.72 14.57
CA PRO A 66 -12.84 -17.66 15.61
C PRO A 66 -11.69 -18.39 16.30
N ILE A 67 -10.61 -18.72 15.57
CA ILE A 67 -9.42 -19.41 16.09
C ILE A 67 -8.64 -18.51 17.05
N LEU A 68 -8.43 -17.25 16.65
CA LEU A 68 -7.77 -16.23 17.46
C LEU A 68 -8.58 -15.93 18.73
N PHE A 69 -9.91 -15.78 18.59
CA PHE A 69 -10.79 -15.57 19.73
C PHE A 69 -10.76 -16.73 20.73
N ARG A 70 -10.80 -17.98 20.23
CA ARG A 70 -10.70 -19.18 21.09
C ARG A 70 -9.35 -19.24 21.81
N SER A 71 -8.26 -18.99 21.09
CA SER A 71 -6.90 -18.96 21.64
C SER A 71 -6.77 -17.91 22.74
N LEU A 72 -7.31 -16.70 22.51
CA LEU A 72 -7.36 -15.66 23.54
C LEU A 72 -8.19 -16.08 24.74
N THR A 73 -9.37 -16.65 24.52
CA THR A 73 -10.26 -17.08 25.62
C THR A 73 -9.55 -18.08 26.52
N LEU A 74 -8.82 -19.04 25.93
CA LEU A 74 -7.99 -19.99 26.67
C LEU A 74 -6.86 -19.29 27.43
N TYR A 75 -6.18 -18.32 26.80
CA TYR A 75 -5.13 -17.54 27.46
C TYR A 75 -5.65 -16.73 28.66
N MET A 76 -6.83 -16.13 28.52
CA MET A 76 -7.51 -15.38 29.60
C MET A 76 -7.92 -16.25 30.79
N GLN A 77 -8.05 -17.57 30.61
CA GLN A 77 -8.36 -18.51 31.69
C GLN A 77 -7.14 -18.81 32.59
N GLN A 78 -5.91 -18.65 32.08
CA GLN A 78 -4.67 -18.80 32.83
C GLN A 78 -3.72 -17.60 32.57
N PRO A 79 -4.11 -16.39 32.98
CA PRO A 79 -3.29 -15.22 32.72
C PRO A 79 -2.05 -15.23 33.62
N ASP A 80 -0.91 -14.85 33.07
CA ASP A 80 0.29 -14.54 33.83
C ASP A 80 -0.03 -13.48 34.90
N ILE A 81 0.52 -13.64 36.10
CA ILE A 81 0.25 -12.83 37.30
C ILE A 81 0.55 -11.34 37.02
N ASN A 82 1.47 -11.05 36.09
CA ASN A 82 1.91 -9.69 35.77
C ASN A 82 1.01 -8.93 34.79
N ILE A 83 -0.04 -9.56 34.23
CA ILE A 83 -0.80 -8.94 33.14
C ILE A 83 -2.05 -8.23 33.60
N ASN A 84 -2.19 -6.97 33.18
CA ASN A 84 -3.41 -6.19 33.34
C ASN A 84 -4.52 -6.73 32.43
N LYS A 85 -5.41 -7.54 32.99
CA LYS A 85 -6.55 -8.18 32.30
C LYS A 85 -7.46 -7.18 31.58
N ARG A 86 -7.69 -6.00 32.16
CA ARG A 86 -8.52 -4.95 31.55
C ARG A 86 -7.88 -4.39 30.28
N LYS A 87 -6.57 -4.07 30.35
CA LYS A 87 -5.81 -3.60 29.18
C LYS A 87 -5.76 -4.67 28.09
N MET A 88 -5.55 -5.94 28.47
CA MET A 88 -5.53 -7.06 27.51
C MET A 88 -6.87 -7.25 26.81
N ALA A 89 -7.98 -7.21 27.56
CA ALA A 89 -9.33 -7.33 27.00
C ALA A 89 -9.64 -6.17 26.03
N GLN A 90 -9.28 -4.93 26.40
CA GLN A 90 -9.45 -3.76 25.54
C GLN A 90 -8.65 -3.85 24.24
N LEU A 91 -7.35 -4.19 24.33
CA LEU A 91 -6.51 -4.35 23.14
C LEU A 91 -7.00 -5.48 22.24
N THR A 92 -7.52 -6.55 22.82
CA THR A 92 -8.06 -7.65 22.02
C THR A 92 -9.37 -7.29 21.34
N ALA A 93 -10.26 -6.57 22.02
CA ALA A 93 -11.48 -6.06 21.40
C ALA A 93 -11.13 -5.17 20.19
N GLN A 94 -10.19 -4.23 20.36
CA GLN A 94 -9.70 -3.39 19.26
C GLN A 94 -9.11 -4.20 18.11
N LEU A 95 -8.32 -5.24 18.41
CA LEU A 95 -7.78 -6.13 17.39
C LEU A 95 -8.88 -6.86 16.62
N ILE A 96 -9.89 -7.40 17.33
CA ILE A 96 -11.02 -8.10 16.72
C ILE A 96 -11.85 -7.15 15.85
N ASP A 97 -12.09 -5.92 16.30
CA ASP A 97 -12.81 -4.90 15.53
C ASP A 97 -12.06 -4.58 14.23
N CYS A 98 -10.74 -4.37 14.32
CA CYS A 98 -9.88 -4.15 13.15
C CYS A 98 -9.92 -5.32 12.17
N ILE A 99 -9.76 -6.56 12.66
CA ILE A 99 -9.77 -7.75 11.81
C ILE A 99 -11.15 -7.96 11.17
N THR A 100 -12.23 -7.70 11.91
CA THR A 100 -13.60 -7.80 11.39
C THR A 100 -13.83 -6.79 10.27
N TYR A 101 -13.39 -5.55 10.46
CA TYR A 101 -13.42 -4.53 9.42
C TYR A 101 -12.64 -4.96 8.18
N LEU A 102 -11.41 -5.46 8.34
CA LEU A 102 -10.60 -5.93 7.22
C LEU A 102 -11.27 -7.10 6.47
N SER A 103 -11.86 -8.06 7.19
CA SER A 103 -12.58 -9.19 6.59
C SER A 103 -13.72 -8.74 5.70
N GLN A 104 -14.49 -7.74 6.15
CA GLN A 104 -15.62 -7.20 5.38
C GLN A 104 -15.21 -6.44 4.13
N ASN A 105 -13.99 -5.87 4.12
CA ASN A 105 -13.44 -5.08 3.02
C ASN A 105 -12.44 -5.88 2.16
N GLY A 106 -12.47 -7.21 2.21
CA GLY A 106 -11.51 -8.06 1.49
C GLY A 106 -11.49 -7.85 -0.02
N ARG A 107 -12.64 -7.52 -0.64
CA ARG A 107 -12.72 -7.24 -2.08
C ARG A 107 -11.98 -5.95 -2.45
N GLU A 108 -12.15 -4.92 -1.64
CA GLU A 108 -11.51 -3.62 -1.80
C GLU A 108 -9.99 -3.75 -1.57
N ILE A 109 -9.57 -4.53 -0.57
CA ILE A 109 -8.15 -4.82 -0.31
C ILE A 109 -7.51 -5.55 -1.50
N ASN A 110 -8.19 -6.55 -2.07
CA ASN A 110 -7.71 -7.24 -3.26
C ASN A 110 -7.66 -6.29 -4.48
N ALA A 111 -8.68 -5.45 -4.68
CA ALA A 111 -8.67 -4.44 -5.74
C ALA A 111 -7.48 -3.48 -5.60
N LEU A 112 -7.10 -3.09 -4.38
CA LEU A 112 -5.90 -2.30 -4.10
C LEU A 112 -4.62 -3.05 -4.47
N ALA A 113 -4.50 -4.34 -4.12
CA ALA A 113 -3.34 -5.15 -4.48
C ALA A 113 -3.16 -5.24 -6.01
N VAL A 114 -4.26 -5.45 -6.73
CA VAL A 114 -4.28 -5.47 -8.21
C VAL A 114 -3.91 -4.09 -8.77
N TYR A 115 -4.44 -3.01 -8.21
CA TYR A 115 -4.10 -1.65 -8.63
C TYR A 115 -2.60 -1.36 -8.47
N PHE A 116 -2.02 -1.68 -7.31
CA PHE A 116 -0.57 -1.50 -7.10
C PHE A 116 0.26 -2.34 -8.06
N ASP A 117 -0.17 -3.57 -8.37
CA ASP A 117 0.52 -4.41 -9.35
C ASP A 117 0.56 -3.78 -10.74
N HIS A 118 -0.56 -3.24 -11.21
CA HIS A 118 -0.61 -2.52 -12.49
C HIS A 118 0.31 -1.30 -12.50
N GLN A 119 0.27 -0.47 -11.44
CA GLN A 119 1.15 0.70 -11.35
C GLN A 119 2.64 0.33 -11.32
N ILE A 120 3.01 -0.76 -10.64
CA ILE A 120 4.39 -1.27 -10.64
C ILE A 120 4.80 -1.69 -12.05
N ASN A 121 3.94 -2.42 -12.78
CA ASN A 121 4.23 -2.86 -14.13
C ASN A 121 4.39 -1.67 -15.10
N ASP A 122 3.53 -0.66 -15.02
CA ASP A 122 3.63 0.56 -15.83
C ASP A 122 4.93 1.31 -15.54
N LEU A 123 5.31 1.41 -14.26
CA LEU A 123 6.53 2.08 -13.82
C LEU A 123 7.79 1.31 -14.24
N ASP A 124 7.78 -0.02 -14.15
CA ASP A 124 8.89 -0.89 -14.58
C ASP A 124 9.12 -0.75 -16.09
N ASN A 125 8.05 -0.73 -16.89
CA ASN A 125 8.13 -0.48 -18.32
C ASN A 125 8.71 0.91 -18.65
N LEU A 126 8.35 1.93 -17.86
CA LEU A 126 8.85 3.29 -18.04
C LEU A 126 10.34 3.39 -17.71
N LEU A 127 10.79 2.72 -16.65
CA LEU A 127 12.20 2.67 -16.27
C LEU A 127 13.05 1.92 -17.31
N ALA A 128 12.58 0.77 -17.79
CA ALA A 128 13.29 0.00 -18.82
C ALA A 128 13.50 0.81 -20.11
N LYS A 129 12.47 1.51 -20.58
CA LYS A 129 12.58 2.39 -21.77
C LYS A 129 13.60 3.51 -21.60
N LYS A 130 13.77 4.03 -20.38
CA LYS A 130 14.76 5.06 -20.09
C LYS A 130 16.19 4.52 -20.12
N GLU A 131 16.40 3.31 -19.61
CA GLU A 131 17.70 2.65 -19.68
C GLU A 131 18.10 2.41 -21.15
N GLU A 132 17.18 1.94 -21.99
CA GLU A 132 17.43 1.72 -23.43
C GLU A 132 17.80 3.01 -24.20
N GLN A 133 17.15 4.13 -23.86
CA GLN A 133 17.43 5.44 -24.47
C GLN A 133 18.78 6.03 -24.04
N GLN A 134 19.21 5.77 -22.81
CA GLN A 134 20.51 6.19 -22.29
C GLN A 134 21.68 5.38 -22.86
N VAL A 135 21.46 4.11 -23.21
CA VAL A 135 22.49 3.24 -23.80
C VAL A 135 22.68 3.49 -25.31
N SER A 136 21.68 4.08 -25.98
CA SER A 136 21.70 4.38 -27.42
C SER A 136 22.20 5.79 -27.78
N SER A 137 22.61 6.59 -26.79
CA SER A 137 23.14 7.96 -26.96
C SER A 137 24.61 8.04 -26.57
#